data_AF-A0A1C5E5U3-F1
#
_entry.id   AF-A0A1C5E5U3-F1
#
_cell.length_a   1.000
_cell.length_b   1.000
_cell.length_c   1.000
_cell.angle_alpha   90.00
_cell.angle_beta   90.00
_cell.angle_gamma   90.00
#
_symmetry.space_group_name_H-M   'P 1'
#
loop_
_entity.id
_entity.type
_entity.pdbx_description
1 polymer ?
#
loop_
_entity_poly.entity_id
_entity_poly.type
_entity_poly.pdbx_seq_one_letter_code
_entity_poly.pdbx_strand_id
1 'polypeptide(L)'
;AALGSALVDAGRGGDAVRVLIPGGERITPQPGWTLGASSPAPITALDLADGQASRALGRAVATRTPLAHHHTGTGAGLAALIPPDQAEAHARALLAPLTEPLTETLRCWLSLHGSWDRTATALQVHRNTVRQRIARCATLLDADLDDMDVRTELWFALRQG
;
A
#
# COMPACT_ATOMS: atom_id res chain seq x y z
N ALA A 1 22.77 25.39 -0.67
CA ALA A 1 22.12 24.59 0.38
C ALA A 1 22.77 23.21 0.39
N ALA A 2 23.29 22.76 1.54
CA ALA A 2 23.93 21.45 1.65
C ALA A 2 22.90 20.43 2.18
N LEU A 3 22.82 19.26 1.55
CA LEU A 3 21.90 18.17 1.92
C LEU A 3 22.31 17.42 3.21
N GLY A 4 23.20 17.98 4.04
CA GLY A 4 23.59 17.38 5.33
C GLY A 4 24.30 16.02 5.26
N SER A 5 24.81 15.62 4.10
CA SER A 5 25.36 14.27 3.88
C SER A 5 26.89 14.23 3.84
N ALA A 6 27.47 13.18 4.44
CA ALA A 6 28.89 12.88 4.43
C ALA A 6 29.34 12.05 3.22
N LEU A 7 28.41 11.52 2.40
CA LEU A 7 28.76 10.65 1.27
C LEU A 7 27.91 10.97 0.04
N VAL A 8 28.60 11.42 -1.02
CA VAL A 8 28.01 11.72 -2.33
C VAL A 8 28.72 10.87 -3.37
N ASP A 9 27.95 10.09 -4.12
CA ASP A 9 28.44 9.44 -5.34
C ASP A 9 27.91 10.21 -6.56
N ALA A 10 28.78 11.02 -7.15
CA ALA A 10 28.58 11.60 -8.47
C ALA A 10 28.93 10.51 -9.48
N GLY A 11 27.97 9.62 -9.75
CA GLY A 11 28.21 8.37 -10.45
C GLY A 11 29.06 8.51 -11.71
N ARG A 12 29.89 7.50 -11.98
CA ARG A 12 30.62 7.33 -13.25
C ARG A 12 29.63 7.09 -14.41
N GLY A 13 28.82 8.08 -14.76
CA GLY A 13 27.70 7.92 -15.70
C GLY A 13 26.70 9.07 -15.80
N GLY A 14 26.90 10.20 -15.14
CA GLY A 14 26.44 11.52 -15.62
C GLY A 14 24.99 11.97 -15.40
N ASP A 15 24.03 11.13 -14.98
CA ASP A 15 22.60 11.53 -15.01
C ASP A 15 21.92 11.73 -13.64
N ALA A 16 22.54 11.29 -12.53
CA ALA A 16 21.99 11.51 -11.19
C ALA A 16 23.07 11.48 -10.11
N VAL A 17 22.86 12.25 -9.03
CA VAL A 17 23.70 12.27 -7.83
C VAL A 17 23.05 11.42 -6.75
N ARG A 18 23.81 10.51 -6.14
CA ARG A 18 23.35 9.69 -5.01
C ARG A 18 23.84 10.27 -3.69
N VAL A 19 22.95 10.34 -2.72
CA VAL A 19 23.21 10.92 -1.40
C VAL A 19 22.72 9.95 -0.33
N LEU A 20 23.61 9.55 0.59
CA LEU A 20 23.22 8.76 1.77
C LEU A 20 22.92 9.70 2.92
N ILE A 21 21.78 9.50 3.57
CA ILE A 21 21.30 10.34 4.67
C ILE A 21 21.01 9.41 5.87
N PRO A 22 21.32 9.81 7.12
CA PRO A 22 20.94 9.04 8.30
C PRO A 22 19.43 8.76 8.31
N GLY A 23 19.02 7.52 8.59
CA GLY A 23 17.63 7.07 8.42
C GLY A 23 16.58 7.80 9.27
N GLY A 24 16.99 8.57 10.28
CA GLY A 24 16.10 9.40 11.10
C GLY A 24 15.87 10.81 10.55
N GLU A 25 16.59 11.23 9.50
CA GLU A 25 16.45 12.56 8.95
C GLU A 25 15.35 12.64 7.89
N ARG A 26 14.59 13.73 7.94
CA ARG A 26 13.53 13.99 6.98
C ARG A 26 14.10 14.64 5.73
N ILE A 27 13.96 13.97 4.60
CA ILE A 27 14.32 14.51 3.29
C ILE A 27 13.29 15.57 2.90
N THR A 28 13.76 16.77 2.57
CA THR A 28 12.91 17.89 2.15
C THR A 28 13.26 18.31 0.71
N PRO A 29 12.28 18.85 -0.06
CA PRO A 29 12.54 19.40 -1.39
C PRO A 29 13.67 20.43 -1.37
N GLN A 30 14.54 20.40 -2.37
CA GLN A 30 15.61 21.38 -2.54
C GLN A 30 15.37 22.21 -3.80
N PRO A 31 15.44 23.56 -3.75
CA PRO A 31 15.30 24.40 -4.93
C PRO A 31 16.29 24.02 -6.03
N GLY A 32 15.79 23.80 -7.25
CA GLY A 32 16.60 23.41 -8.41
C GLY A 32 16.96 21.92 -8.49
N TRP A 33 16.44 21.08 -7.58
CA TRP A 33 16.65 19.64 -7.59
C TRP A 33 15.33 18.89 -7.70
N THR A 34 15.37 17.75 -8.39
CA THR A 34 14.31 16.74 -8.36
C THR A 34 14.87 15.53 -7.64
N LEU A 35 14.17 15.07 -6.59
CA LEU A 35 14.69 14.07 -5.66
C LEU A 35 13.82 12.81 -5.65
N GLY A 36 14.47 11.66 -5.62
CA GLY A 36 13.86 10.36 -5.32
C GLY A 36 14.46 9.79 -4.03
N ALA A 37 13.61 9.44 -3.07
CA ALA A 37 14.04 8.88 -1.79
C ALA A 37 13.61 7.42 -1.67
N SER A 38 14.48 6.56 -1.13
CA SER A 38 14.12 5.19 -0.72
C SER A 38 13.33 5.19 0.58
N SER A 39 12.84 4.02 1.00
CA SER A 39 12.51 3.81 2.41
C SER A 39 13.82 3.66 3.22
N PRO A 40 13.81 3.90 4.55
CA PRO A 40 14.98 3.63 5.39
C PRO A 40 15.42 2.17 5.26
N ALA A 41 16.72 1.95 5.08
CA ALA A 41 17.29 0.62 4.87
C ALA A 41 18.63 0.47 5.61
N PRO A 42 19.00 -0.74 6.06
CA PRO A 42 20.33 -0.99 6.61
C PRO A 42 21.41 -0.88 5.53
N ILE A 43 22.66 -0.66 5.94
CA ILE A 43 23.82 -0.56 5.02
C ILE A 43 24.03 -1.82 4.16
N THR A 44 23.54 -2.96 4.62
CA THR A 44 23.58 -4.23 3.86
C THR A 44 22.58 -4.28 2.71
N ALA A 45 21.66 -3.31 2.59
CA ALA A 45 20.61 -3.26 1.59
C ALA A 45 20.70 -2.00 0.70
N LEU A 46 21.90 -1.44 0.51
CA LEU A 46 22.09 -0.21 -0.27
C LEU A 46 21.68 -0.37 -1.75
N ASP A 47 21.93 -1.51 -2.39
CA ASP A 47 21.51 -1.74 -3.79
C ASP A 47 19.98 -1.71 -3.94
N LEU A 48 19.27 -2.26 -2.95
CA LEU A 48 17.81 -2.20 -2.88
C LEU A 48 17.35 -0.74 -2.72
N ALA A 49 17.94 -0.01 -1.77
CA ALA A 49 17.62 1.40 -1.53
C ALA A 49 17.91 2.27 -2.76
N ASP A 50 19.01 2.03 -3.48
CA ASP A 50 19.33 2.75 -4.71
C ASP A 50 18.28 2.51 -5.80
N GLY A 51 17.88 1.26 -6.01
CA GLY A 51 16.81 0.93 -6.94
C GLY A 51 15.48 1.61 -6.55
N GLN A 52 15.17 1.69 -5.25
CA GLN A 52 13.99 2.39 -4.74
C GLN A 52 14.04 3.90 -5.01
N ALA A 53 15.16 4.54 -4.68
CA ALA A 53 15.40 5.96 -4.89
C ALA A 53 15.35 6.32 -6.38
N SER A 54 15.98 5.51 -7.25
CA SER A 54 15.97 5.68 -8.71
C SER A 54 14.55 5.62 -9.29
N ARG A 55 13.73 4.64 -8.86
CA ARG A 55 12.32 4.57 -9.26
C ARG A 55 11.50 5.76 -8.75
N ALA A 56 11.78 6.23 -7.53
CA ALA A 56 11.11 7.41 -6.98
C ALA A 56 11.49 8.68 -7.75
N LEU A 57 12.76 8.82 -8.15
CA LEU A 57 13.25 9.92 -8.97
C LEU A 57 12.55 9.94 -10.34
N GLY A 58 12.46 8.78 -11.01
CA GLY A 58 11.72 8.67 -12.27
C GLY A 58 10.26 9.12 -12.16
N ARG A 59 9.58 8.82 -11.04
CA ARG A 59 8.23 9.34 -10.77
C ARG A 59 8.21 10.85 -10.58
N ALA A 60 9.11 11.38 -9.74
CA ALA A 60 9.19 12.82 -9.48
C ALA A 60 9.39 13.64 -10.76
N VAL A 61 10.24 13.15 -11.67
CA VAL A 61 10.46 13.74 -13.00
C VAL A 61 9.19 13.69 -13.84
N ALA A 62 8.54 12.52 -13.94
CA ALA A 62 7.32 12.35 -14.73
C ALA A 62 6.16 13.23 -14.25
N THR A 63 6.03 13.42 -12.93
CA THR A 63 4.96 14.21 -12.32
C THR A 63 5.31 15.67 -12.06
N ARG A 64 6.54 16.11 -12.42
CA ARG A 64 7.06 17.46 -12.14
C ARG A 64 6.94 17.87 -10.67
N THR A 65 7.20 16.92 -9.75
CA THR A 65 7.24 17.19 -8.31
C THR A 65 8.69 17.23 -7.84
N PRO A 66 9.05 18.07 -6.85
CA PRO A 66 10.45 18.26 -6.45
C PRO A 66 11.01 17.10 -5.60
N LEU A 67 10.16 16.27 -5.01
CA LEU A 67 10.54 15.12 -4.19
C LEU A 67 9.47 14.02 -4.28
N ALA A 68 9.89 12.78 -4.47
CA ALA A 68 9.04 11.60 -4.29
C ALA A 68 9.71 10.57 -3.39
N HIS A 69 8.94 9.94 -2.50
CA HIS A 69 9.40 8.85 -1.65
C HIS A 69 9.01 7.49 -2.24
N HIS A 70 9.85 6.49 -2.02
CA HIS A 70 9.49 5.09 -2.17
C HIS A 70 8.60 4.69 -0.99
N HIS A 71 7.41 4.18 -1.31
CA HIS A 71 6.45 3.72 -0.33
C HIS A 71 6.42 2.19 -0.42
N THR A 72 6.95 1.50 0.61
CA THR A 72 6.73 0.07 0.82
C THR A 72 5.47 -0.12 1.64
N GLY A 73 4.35 -0.48 1.01
CA GLY A 73 3.20 -1.04 1.70
C GLY A 73 1.86 -0.48 1.25
N THR A 74 1.04 -1.37 0.68
CA THR A 74 -0.42 -1.62 0.87
C THR A 74 -1.44 -0.49 1.10
N GLY A 75 -1.02 0.76 0.95
CA GLY A 75 -1.82 1.96 0.70
C GLY A 75 -1.25 2.80 -0.45
N ALA A 76 -0.12 2.40 -1.04
CA ALA A 76 0.46 3.04 -2.22
C ALA A 76 -0.25 2.56 -3.50
N GLY A 77 -1.18 3.37 -3.97
CA GLY A 77 -2.01 3.18 -5.16
C GLY A 77 -3.05 4.30 -5.24
N LEU A 78 -4.11 4.15 -6.04
CA LEU A 78 -5.24 5.10 -6.12
C LEU A 78 -5.79 5.48 -4.73
N ALA A 79 -5.76 4.56 -3.76
CA ALA A 79 -6.19 4.79 -2.39
C ALA A 79 -5.44 5.93 -1.66
N ALA A 80 -4.16 6.19 -2.00
CA ALA A 80 -3.41 7.30 -1.42
C ALA A 80 -3.85 8.69 -1.93
N LEU A 81 -4.66 8.74 -3.00
CA LEU A 81 -5.22 9.97 -3.54
C LEU A 81 -6.50 10.41 -2.81
N ILE A 82 -7.06 9.56 -1.94
CA ILE A 82 -8.24 9.87 -1.13
C ILE A 82 -7.79 10.32 0.26
N PRO A 83 -8.29 11.45 0.79
CA PRO A 83 -8.00 11.86 2.16
C PRO A 83 -8.31 10.74 3.17
N PRO A 84 -7.43 10.49 4.15
CA PRO A 84 -7.53 9.30 5.01
C PRO A 84 -8.82 9.29 5.83
N ASP A 85 -9.27 10.45 6.30
CA ASP A 85 -10.53 10.64 7.02
C ASP A 85 -11.75 10.28 6.17
N GLN A 86 -11.73 10.60 4.87
CA GLN A 86 -12.80 10.26 3.94
C GLN A 86 -12.79 8.77 3.60
N ALA A 87 -11.62 8.19 3.39
CA ALA A 87 -11.46 6.75 3.14
C ALA A 87 -11.94 5.91 4.33
N GLU A 88 -11.56 6.28 5.56
CA GLU A 88 -12.02 5.61 6.78
C GLU A 88 -13.54 5.75 6.98
N ALA A 89 -14.09 6.95 6.76
CA ALA A 89 -15.52 7.19 6.89
C ALA A 89 -16.33 6.36 5.88
N HIS A 90 -15.86 6.30 4.63
CA HIS A 90 -16.47 5.48 3.59
C HIS A 90 -16.37 3.98 3.92
N ALA A 91 -15.19 3.48 4.31
CA ALA A 91 -15.01 2.09 4.70
C ALA A 91 -15.93 1.68 5.87
N ARG A 92 -16.05 2.56 6.88
CA ARG A 92 -16.95 2.34 8.02
C ARG A 92 -18.41 2.29 7.59
N ALA A 93 -18.84 3.15 6.68
CA ALA A 93 -20.21 3.15 6.16
C ALA A 93 -20.50 1.91 5.32
N LEU A 94 -19.58 1.53 4.42
CA LEU A 94 -19.70 0.35 3.55
C LEU A 94 -19.77 -0.95 4.36
N LEU A 95 -18.92 -1.08 5.38
CA LEU A 95 -18.83 -2.29 6.19
C LEU A 95 -19.78 -2.32 7.39
N ALA A 96 -20.53 -1.24 7.66
CA ALA A 96 -21.46 -1.14 8.79
C ALA A 96 -22.48 -2.30 8.89
N PRO A 97 -23.01 -2.86 7.79
CA PRO A 97 -23.92 -4.00 7.87
C PRO A 97 -23.26 -5.31 8.34
N LEU A 98 -21.94 -5.41 8.32
CA LEU A 98 -21.22 -6.62 8.67
C LEU A 98 -20.81 -6.63 10.15
N THR A 99 -21.20 -7.68 10.85
CA THR A 99 -20.77 -7.97 12.21
C THR A 99 -19.95 -9.25 12.23
N GLU A 100 -19.16 -9.47 13.29
CA GLU A 100 -18.51 -10.78 13.45
C GLU A 100 -19.53 -11.92 13.54
N PRO A 101 -19.24 -13.10 12.97
CA PRO A 101 -17.98 -13.52 12.34
C PRO A 101 -17.89 -13.22 10.82
N LEU A 102 -18.80 -12.42 10.26
CA LEU A 102 -18.89 -12.18 8.81
C LEU A 102 -17.72 -11.33 8.32
N THR A 103 -17.36 -10.28 9.06
CA THR A 103 -16.23 -9.39 8.73
C THR A 103 -14.92 -10.18 8.66
N GLU A 104 -14.61 -11.00 9.68
CA GLU A 104 -13.41 -11.83 9.65
C GLU A 104 -13.46 -12.90 8.54
N THR A 105 -14.63 -13.51 8.30
CA THR A 105 -14.76 -14.50 7.23
C THR A 105 -14.50 -13.88 5.85
N LEU A 106 -15.04 -12.67 5.60
CA LEU A 106 -14.83 -11.94 4.35
C LEU A 106 -13.35 -11.54 4.17
N ARG A 107 -12.72 -11.00 5.24
CA ARG A 107 -11.30 -10.64 5.24
C ARG A 107 -10.40 -11.82 4.91
N CYS A 108 -10.62 -12.96 5.57
CA CYS A 108 -9.85 -14.18 5.33
C CYS A 108 -10.05 -14.70 3.90
N TRP A 109 -11.30 -14.74 3.43
CA TRP A 109 -11.65 -15.22 2.10
C TRP A 109 -11.03 -14.38 0.97
N LEU A 110 -11.10 -13.05 1.07
CA LEU A 110 -10.46 -12.14 0.11
C LEU A 110 -8.92 -12.31 0.14
N SER A 111 -8.33 -12.42 1.32
CA SER A 111 -6.88 -12.65 1.48
C SER A 111 -6.43 -13.98 0.85
N LEU A 112 -7.29 -14.98 0.86
CA LEU A 112 -7.06 -16.30 0.26
C LEU A 112 -7.65 -16.43 -1.15
N HIS A 113 -7.88 -15.28 -1.82
CA HIS A 113 -8.21 -15.16 -3.24
C HIS A 113 -9.52 -15.87 -3.61
N GLY A 114 -10.50 -15.81 -2.70
CA GLY A 114 -11.81 -16.41 -2.91
C GLY A 114 -11.88 -17.92 -2.66
N SER A 115 -10.83 -18.53 -2.11
CA SER A 115 -10.77 -19.98 -1.92
C SER A 115 -11.60 -20.44 -0.71
N TRP A 116 -12.69 -21.17 -0.97
CA TRP A 116 -13.54 -21.75 0.07
C TRP A 116 -12.77 -22.68 1.01
N ASP A 117 -11.99 -23.60 0.46
CA ASP A 117 -11.31 -24.63 1.24
C ASP A 117 -10.16 -24.03 2.07
N ARG A 118 -9.34 -23.14 1.49
CA ARG A 118 -8.27 -22.48 2.26
C ARG A 118 -8.82 -21.62 3.39
N THR A 119 -9.93 -20.91 3.14
CA THR A 119 -10.59 -20.09 4.16
C THR A 119 -11.17 -20.95 5.28
N ALA A 120 -11.80 -22.08 4.92
CA ALA A 120 -12.36 -23.03 5.87
C ALA A 120 -11.26 -23.59 6.78
N THR A 121 -10.13 -24.00 6.20
CA THR A 121 -8.94 -24.43 6.95
C THR A 121 -8.39 -23.32 7.85
N ALA A 122 -8.23 -22.11 7.34
CA ALA A 122 -7.68 -20.99 8.11
C ALA A 122 -8.57 -20.61 9.32
N LEU A 123 -9.89 -20.63 9.14
CA LEU A 123 -10.86 -20.29 10.17
C LEU A 123 -11.30 -21.49 11.02
N GLN A 124 -10.78 -22.69 10.75
CA GLN A 124 -11.17 -23.95 11.44
C GLN A 124 -12.69 -24.20 11.42
N VAL A 125 -13.33 -23.94 10.27
CA VAL A 125 -14.75 -24.20 10.04
C VAL A 125 -14.95 -25.08 8.82
N HIS A 126 -16.17 -25.56 8.62
CA HIS A 126 -16.50 -26.32 7.41
C HIS A 126 -16.65 -25.39 6.19
N ARG A 127 -16.28 -25.86 4.99
CA ARG A 127 -16.39 -25.10 3.72
C ARG A 127 -17.79 -24.55 3.44
N ASN A 128 -18.83 -25.26 3.85
CA ASN A 128 -20.21 -24.80 3.68
C ASN A 128 -20.53 -23.60 4.57
N THR A 129 -19.95 -23.54 5.78
CA THR A 129 -20.08 -22.38 6.67
C THR A 129 -19.46 -21.14 6.02
N VAL A 130 -18.29 -21.27 5.38
CA VAL A 130 -17.67 -20.16 4.64
C VAL A 130 -18.59 -19.69 3.51
N ARG A 131 -19.09 -20.62 2.66
CA ARG A 131 -20.01 -20.28 1.57
C ARG A 131 -21.26 -19.54 2.05
N GLN A 132 -21.88 -20.03 3.13
CA GLN A 132 -23.07 -19.39 3.72
C GLN A 132 -22.77 -18.00 4.26
N ARG A 133 -21.63 -17.82 4.95
CA ARG A 133 -21.22 -16.51 5.46
C ARG A 133 -20.90 -15.52 4.35
N ILE A 134 -20.18 -15.94 3.31
CA ILE A 134 -19.88 -15.05 2.16
C ILE A 134 -21.16 -14.71 1.38
N ALA A 135 -22.06 -15.66 1.16
CA ALA A 135 -23.37 -15.37 0.59
C ALA A 135 -24.16 -14.37 1.44
N ARG A 136 -24.09 -14.50 2.78
CA ARG A 136 -24.69 -13.54 3.70
C ARG A 136 -24.03 -12.16 3.62
N CYS A 137 -22.71 -12.07 3.47
CA CYS A 137 -22.02 -10.80 3.23
C CYS A 137 -22.51 -10.13 1.95
N ALA A 138 -22.59 -10.87 0.83
CA ALA A 138 -23.11 -10.36 -0.44
C ALA A 138 -24.51 -9.76 -0.29
N THR A 139 -25.41 -10.46 0.42
CA THR A 139 -26.77 -9.97 0.68
C THR A 139 -26.80 -8.73 1.58
N LEU A 140 -25.97 -8.67 2.63
CA LEU A 140 -25.97 -7.53 3.56
C LEU A 140 -25.34 -6.27 2.96
N LEU A 141 -24.38 -6.45 2.06
CA LEU A 141 -23.71 -5.37 1.36
C LEU A 141 -24.42 -4.96 0.06
N ASP A 142 -25.47 -5.71 -0.34
CA ASP A 142 -26.13 -5.58 -1.64
C ASP A 142 -25.12 -5.57 -2.82
N ALA A 143 -24.19 -6.52 -2.78
CA ALA A 143 -23.01 -6.52 -3.65
C ALA A 143 -22.76 -7.88 -4.30
N ASP A 144 -22.32 -7.87 -5.56
CA ASP A 144 -21.89 -9.07 -6.27
C ASP A 144 -20.44 -9.41 -5.92
N LEU A 145 -20.26 -10.39 -5.04
CA LEU A 145 -18.93 -10.86 -4.64
C LEU A 145 -18.25 -11.74 -5.69
N ASP A 146 -18.81 -11.97 -6.87
CA ASP A 146 -18.07 -12.57 -7.99
C ASP A 146 -17.40 -11.52 -8.89
N ASP A 147 -17.81 -10.25 -8.77
CA ASP A 147 -17.18 -9.12 -9.45
C ASP A 147 -15.82 -8.77 -8.81
N MET A 148 -14.79 -8.65 -9.65
CA MET A 148 -13.44 -8.30 -9.22
C MET A 148 -13.32 -6.85 -8.74
N ASP A 149 -14.09 -5.92 -9.29
CA ASP A 149 -14.09 -4.52 -8.87
C ASP A 149 -14.68 -4.40 -7.47
N VAL A 150 -15.78 -5.10 -7.20
CA VAL A 150 -16.42 -5.19 -5.87
C VAL A 150 -15.47 -5.83 -4.85
N ARG A 151 -14.82 -6.96 -5.19
CA ARG A 151 -13.84 -7.60 -4.29
C ARG A 151 -12.68 -6.67 -3.95
N THR A 152 -12.24 -5.89 -4.93
CA THR A 152 -11.13 -4.96 -4.78
C THR A 152 -11.50 -3.81 -3.85
N GLU A 153 -12.67 -3.20 -4.06
CA GLU A 153 -13.21 -2.14 -3.19
C GLU A 153 -13.37 -2.64 -1.74
N LEU A 154 -13.97 -3.81 -1.55
CA LEU A 154 -14.15 -4.39 -0.21
C LEU A 154 -12.82 -4.74 0.46
N TRP A 155 -11.84 -5.23 -0.31
CA TRP A 155 -10.50 -5.48 0.22
C TRP A 155 -9.84 -4.17 0.66
N PHE A 156 -10.01 -3.07 -0.07
CA PHE A 156 -9.52 -1.77 0.36
C PHE A 156 -10.23 -1.29 1.62
N ALA A 157 -11.56 -1.37 1.68
CA ALA A 157 -12.33 -0.96 2.86
C ALA A 157 -11.90 -1.72 4.12
N LEU A 158 -11.69 -3.04 4.03
CA LEU A 158 -11.25 -3.89 5.15
C LEU A 158 -9.81 -3.62 5.63
N ARG A 159 -9.04 -2.80 4.90
CA ARG A 159 -7.69 -2.38 5.29
C ARG A 159 -7.65 -1.00 5.96
N GLN A 160 -8.72 -0.22 5.85
CA GLN A 160 -8.84 1.09 6.51
C GLN A 160 -9.40 0.99 7.94
N GLY A 161 -9.88 -0.18 8.36
CA GLY A 161 -10.54 -0.41 9.66
C GLY A 161 -10.14 -1.71 10.33
#